data_AF-A0A7T4YBJ5-F1
#
_entry.id   AF-A0A7T4YBJ5-F1
#
_cell.length_a   1.000
_cell.length_b   1.000
_cell.length_c   1.000
_cell.angle_alpha   90.00
_cell.angle_beta   90.00
_cell.angle_gamma   90.00
#
_symmetry.space_group_name_H-M   'P 1'
#
loop_
_entity.id
_entity.type
_entity.pdbx_description
1 polymer ?
#
loop_
_entity_poly.entity_id
_entity_poly.type
_entity_poly.pdbx_seq_one_letter_code
_entity_poly.pdbx_strand_id
1 'polypeptide(L)'
;MSEFDEARLAAAAWVRAQMDRYGLSLDDLVAAGCFSGSARTERGRAADTPTSATPAPSSAAPSAAAPAANESAPPEPAGVLYRNALGQCWDGTGEMPDWLQRAVNAGQTPEFYRVS
;
A
#
# COMPACT_ATOMS: atom_id res chain seq x y z
N MET A 1 1.81 30.10 -9.89
CA MET A 1 2.49 28.94 -9.27
C MET A 1 2.09 28.94 -7.81
N SER A 2 1.68 27.80 -7.26
CA SER A 2 1.17 27.72 -5.89
C SER A 2 2.32 27.65 -4.88
N GLU A 3 2.15 28.23 -3.70
CA GLU A 3 3.11 28.20 -2.58
C GLU A 3 3.60 26.77 -2.24
N PHE A 4 2.73 25.78 -2.43
CA PHE A 4 3.06 24.37 -2.27
C PHE A 4 4.14 23.86 -3.25
N ASP A 5 4.10 24.31 -4.51
CA ASP A 5 5.08 23.95 -5.52
C ASP A 5 6.43 24.59 -5.21
N GLU A 6 6.40 25.84 -4.72
CA GLU A 6 7.58 26.55 -4.25
C GLU A 6 8.23 25.86 -3.04
N ALA A 7 7.42 25.45 -2.05
CA ALA A 7 7.90 24.72 -0.89
C ALA A 7 8.53 23.36 -1.27
N ARG A 8 7.93 22.65 -2.23
CA ARG A 8 8.47 21.37 -2.74
C ARG A 8 9.81 21.57 -3.45
N LEU A 9 9.92 22.59 -4.30
CA LEU A 9 11.16 22.93 -5.01
C LEU A 9 12.25 23.37 -4.03
N ALA A 10 11.90 24.18 -3.03
CA ALA A 10 12.81 24.60 -1.96
C ALA A 10 13.33 23.40 -1.15
N ALA A 11 12.44 22.45 -0.80
CA ALA A 11 12.84 21.23 -0.11
C ALA A 11 13.80 20.37 -0.97
N ALA A 12 13.51 20.20 -2.26
CA ALA A 12 14.38 19.46 -3.17
C ALA A 12 15.76 20.13 -3.33
N ALA A 13 15.81 21.47 -3.41
CA ALA A 13 17.06 22.21 -3.46
C ALA A 13 17.87 22.06 -2.17
N TRP A 14 17.20 22.09 -1.01
CA TRP A 14 17.84 21.91 0.29
C TRP A 14 18.48 20.52 0.43
N VAL A 15 17.78 19.45 0.02
CA VAL A 15 18.33 18.09 0.04
C VAL A 15 19.59 17.99 -0.80
N ARG A 16 19.60 18.58 -2.01
CA ARG A 16 20.79 18.58 -2.89
C ARG A 16 21.96 19.34 -2.27
N ALA A 17 21.71 20.51 -1.67
CA ALA A 17 22.75 21.29 -1.00
C ALA A 17 23.31 20.57 0.24
N GLN A 18 22.50 19.76 0.93
CA GLN A 18 22.99 18.92 2.01
C GLN A 18 23.84 17.75 1.50
N MET A 19 23.43 17.08 0.42
CA MET A 19 24.25 16.04 -0.20
C MET A 19 25.63 16.56 -0.58
N ASP A 20 25.71 17.75 -1.19
CA ASP A 20 26.97 18.43 -1.51
C ASP A 20 27.82 18.72 -0.26
N ARG A 21 27.21 19.31 0.79
CA ARG A 21 27.88 19.62 2.05
C ARG A 21 28.55 18.41 2.71
N TYR A 22 27.91 17.25 2.62
CA TYR A 22 28.43 16.02 3.23
C TYR A 22 29.24 15.16 2.27
N GLY A 23 29.42 15.59 1.00
CA GLY A 23 30.12 14.80 -0.01
C GLY A 23 29.41 13.48 -0.33
N LEU A 24 28.09 13.43 -0.19
CA LEU A 24 27.28 12.23 -0.43
C LEU A 24 26.74 12.24 -1.86
N SER A 25 26.97 11.16 -2.61
CA SER A 25 26.34 10.96 -3.91
C SER A 25 25.08 10.10 -3.80
N LEU A 26 24.25 10.09 -4.84
CA LEU A 26 23.12 9.16 -4.94
C LEU A 26 23.60 7.70 -4.90
N ASP A 27 24.76 7.41 -5.48
CA ASP A 27 25.37 6.08 -5.50
C ASP A 27 25.73 5.60 -4.08
N ASP A 28 26.29 6.48 -3.24
CA ASP A 28 26.59 6.17 -1.83
C ASP A 28 25.31 5.80 -1.05
N LEU A 29 24.21 6.50 -1.31
CA LEU A 29 22.92 6.23 -0.66
C LEU A 29 22.28 4.93 -1.15
N VAL A 30 22.47 4.58 -2.43
CA VAL A 30 22.01 3.31 -3.01
C VAL A 30 22.86 2.15 -2.49
N ALA A 31 24.19 2.29 -2.46
CA ALA A 31 25.12 1.33 -1.88
C ALA A 31 24.85 1.09 -0.39
N ALA A 32 24.43 2.13 0.34
CA ALA A 32 23.98 2.02 1.73
C ALA A 32 22.57 1.39 1.90
N GLY A 33 21.85 1.14 0.82
CA GLY A 33 20.51 0.54 0.85
C GLY A 33 19.43 1.46 1.42
N CYS A 34 19.63 2.79 1.40
CA CYS A 34 18.70 3.76 2.01
C CYS A 34 17.31 3.78 1.36
N PHE A 35 17.20 3.40 0.09
CA PHE A 35 15.95 3.45 -0.67
C PHE A 35 15.18 2.12 -0.72
N SER A 36 15.70 1.03 -0.14
CA SER A 36 15.03 -0.28 -0.08
C SER A 36 13.91 -0.37 0.97
N GLY A 37 13.32 0.78 1.32
CA GLY A 37 12.35 1.00 2.38
C GLY A 37 10.95 0.42 2.17
N SER A 38 10.76 -0.59 1.32
CA SER A 38 9.54 -1.41 1.32
C SER A 38 9.74 -2.76 2.03
N ALA A 39 10.98 -3.23 2.21
CA ALA A 39 11.27 -4.48 2.93
C ALA A 39 11.50 -4.29 4.44
N ARG A 40 11.51 -3.04 4.95
CA ARG A 40 11.67 -2.78 6.40
C ARG A 40 10.38 -3.01 7.21
N THR A 41 9.25 -3.22 6.56
CA THR A 41 8.03 -3.75 7.20
C THR A 41 8.11 -5.27 7.40
N GLU A 42 9.10 -5.95 6.81
CA GLU A 42 9.36 -7.39 6.96
C GLU A 42 10.58 -7.68 7.85
N ARG A 43 10.78 -6.90 8.93
CA ARG A 43 11.64 -7.35 10.04
C ARG A 43 10.89 -8.41 10.86
N GLY A 44 10.63 -9.53 10.19
CA GLY A 44 9.78 -10.62 10.64
C GLY A 44 9.78 -11.81 9.68
N ARG A 45 10.76 -11.95 8.76
CA ARG A 45 11.06 -13.26 8.20
C ARG A 45 12.55 -13.38 7.89
N ALA A 46 13.19 -14.18 8.74
CA ALA A 46 14.54 -14.63 8.57
C ALA A 46 14.73 -15.28 7.20
N ALA A 47 15.95 -15.13 6.68
CA ALA A 47 16.52 -15.99 5.67
C ALA A 47 16.25 -17.46 6.01
N ASP A 48 15.50 -18.16 5.14
CA ASP A 48 15.65 -19.59 4.93
C ASP A 48 15.01 -19.99 3.59
N THR A 49 15.85 -20.52 2.70
CA THR A 49 15.48 -21.48 1.65
C THR A 49 16.46 -22.64 1.85
N PRO A 50 16.09 -23.94 1.86
CA PRO A 50 15.11 -24.59 0.98
C PRO A 50 14.29 -25.80 1.56
N THR A 51 13.31 -26.26 0.77
CA THR A 51 12.78 -27.63 0.57
C THR A 51 12.63 -28.65 1.74
N SER A 52 11.38 -29.08 1.97
CA SER A 52 10.89 -30.40 2.46
C SER A 52 9.49 -30.18 3.05
N ALA A 53 8.50 -31.06 3.01
CA ALA A 53 8.22 -32.32 2.36
C ALA A 53 6.74 -32.60 2.72
N THR A 54 5.96 -33.15 1.78
CA THR A 54 4.61 -33.69 2.05
C THR A 54 4.69 -34.76 3.16
N PRO A 55 3.76 -34.77 4.13
CA PRO A 55 2.69 -35.78 4.07
C PRO A 55 1.30 -35.27 4.50
N ALA A 56 0.29 -35.58 3.69
CA ALA A 56 -1.07 -35.87 4.15
C ALA A 56 -1.08 -37.33 4.67
N PRO A 57 -1.98 -37.78 5.58
CA PRO A 57 -3.40 -37.90 5.23
C PRO A 57 -4.43 -37.75 6.39
N SER A 58 -5.71 -37.65 5.98
CA SER A 58 -6.93 -38.22 6.60
C SER A 58 -7.28 -37.89 8.06
N SER A 59 -8.53 -37.71 8.49
CA SER A 59 -9.86 -37.73 7.89
C SER A 59 -10.80 -37.36 9.03
N ALA A 60 -11.72 -36.42 8.86
CA ALA A 60 -12.98 -36.41 9.60
C ALA A 60 -13.95 -35.41 8.96
N ALA A 61 -14.70 -35.89 7.96
CA ALA A 61 -16.06 -35.42 7.71
C ALA A 61 -17.00 -36.59 8.06
N PRO A 62 -18.26 -36.34 8.42
CA PRO A 62 -19.23 -36.24 7.33
C PRO A 62 -20.38 -35.23 7.55
N SER A 63 -20.93 -34.78 6.41
CA SER A 63 -22.35 -34.59 6.05
C SER A 63 -23.27 -33.77 6.98
N ALA A 64 -24.11 -32.85 6.52
CA ALA A 64 -24.54 -32.48 5.17
C ALA A 64 -25.41 -31.21 5.23
N ALA A 65 -25.24 -30.32 4.25
CA ALA A 65 -26.32 -29.56 3.61
C ALA A 65 -25.82 -29.04 2.26
N ALA A 66 -26.45 -29.49 1.17
CA ALA A 66 -26.22 -29.07 -0.22
C ALA A 66 -27.20 -27.92 -0.61
N PRO A 67 -27.19 -27.34 -1.83
CA PRO A 67 -26.26 -27.49 -2.96
C PRO A 67 -25.73 -26.14 -3.52
N ALA A 68 -24.87 -26.26 -4.53
CA ALA A 68 -24.09 -25.21 -5.17
C ALA A 68 -24.88 -24.06 -5.83
N ALA A 69 -24.42 -22.85 -5.56
CA ALA A 69 -24.08 -21.85 -6.58
C ALA A 69 -22.61 -21.45 -6.30
N ASN A 70 -21.67 -22.23 -6.83
CA ASN A 70 -20.85 -21.85 -7.96
C ASN A 70 -20.20 -20.46 -7.85
N GLU A 71 -18.97 -20.47 -7.33
CA GLU A 71 -17.83 -19.78 -7.93
C GLU A 71 -18.03 -18.30 -8.32
N SER A 72 -17.55 -17.41 -7.46
CA SER A 72 -16.80 -16.27 -7.95
C SER A 72 -15.53 -16.20 -7.13
N ALA A 73 -14.42 -16.14 -7.86
CA ALA A 73 -13.03 -16.21 -7.43
C ALA A 73 -12.73 -15.49 -6.10
N PRO A 74 -11.61 -15.79 -5.40
CA PRO A 74 -11.11 -14.87 -4.39
C PRO A 74 -11.20 -13.46 -4.98
N PRO A 75 -11.87 -12.48 -4.35
CA PRO A 75 -11.85 -11.14 -4.89
C PRO A 75 -10.37 -10.77 -4.94
N GLU A 76 -9.85 -10.65 -6.16
CA GLU A 76 -8.52 -10.11 -6.40
C GLU A 76 -8.37 -8.88 -5.51
N PRO A 77 -7.19 -8.62 -4.91
CA PRO A 77 -7.04 -7.52 -3.99
C PRO A 77 -7.46 -6.25 -4.73
N ALA A 78 -8.70 -5.83 -4.53
CA ALA A 78 -9.26 -4.59 -4.99
C ALA A 78 -8.52 -3.58 -4.15
N GLY A 79 -7.34 -3.19 -4.63
CA GLY A 79 -6.42 -2.33 -3.94
C GLY A 79 -7.19 -1.12 -3.46
N VAL A 80 -6.90 -0.67 -2.24
CA VAL A 80 -7.46 0.55 -1.66
C VAL A 80 -7.53 1.63 -2.74
N LEU A 81 -8.72 1.85 -3.29
CA LEU A 81 -8.90 2.73 -4.44
C LEU A 81 -8.91 4.16 -3.96
N TYR A 82 -9.46 4.42 -2.78
CA TYR A 82 -9.59 5.75 -2.21
C TYR A 82 -9.06 5.77 -0.77
N ARG A 83 -8.30 6.79 -0.39
CA ARG A 83 -7.78 7.01 0.96
C ARG A 83 -7.80 8.49 1.33
N ASN A 84 -8.17 8.81 2.56
CA ASN A 84 -8.18 10.18 3.08
C ASN A 84 -7.01 10.47 4.04
N ALA A 85 -6.88 11.75 4.44
CA ALA A 85 -5.83 12.22 5.34
C ALA A 85 -5.93 11.63 6.77
N LEU A 86 -7.11 11.15 7.17
CA LEU A 86 -7.33 10.46 8.44
C LEU A 86 -6.92 8.98 8.37
N GLY A 87 -6.42 8.52 7.22
CA GLY A 87 -6.00 7.14 7.00
C GLY A 87 -7.15 6.16 6.71
N GLN A 88 -8.38 6.65 6.56
CA GLN A 88 -9.52 5.81 6.16
C GLN A 88 -9.39 5.46 4.68
N CYS A 89 -9.63 4.19 4.35
CA CYS A 89 -9.54 3.65 3.01
C CYS A 89 -10.90 3.09 2.56
N TRP A 90 -11.21 3.24 1.28
CA TRP A 90 -12.37 2.64 0.63
C TRP A 90 -11.96 2.02 -0.70
N ASP A 91 -12.35 0.77 -0.88
CA ASP A 91 -12.09 -0.05 -2.06
C ASP A 91 -13.10 0.18 -3.20
N GLY A 92 -13.97 1.20 -3.07
CA GLY A 92 -14.96 1.52 -4.11
C GLY A 92 -16.16 0.56 -4.16
N THR A 93 -16.20 -0.45 -3.28
CA THR A 93 -17.30 -1.41 -3.18
C THR A 93 -18.27 -1.01 -2.07
N GLY A 94 -19.56 -1.16 -2.35
CA GLY A 94 -20.62 -0.94 -1.37
C GLY A 94 -21.06 0.52 -1.23
N GLU A 95 -21.63 0.85 -0.07
CA GLU A 95 -22.15 2.18 0.23
C GLU A 95 -21.01 3.18 0.45
N MET A 96 -21.17 4.39 -0.09
CA MET A 96 -20.19 5.45 0.03
C MET A 96 -20.02 5.85 1.51
N PRO A 97 -18.81 5.74 2.09
CA PRO A 97 -18.63 5.99 3.51
C PRO A 97 -18.82 7.47 3.87
N ASP A 98 -19.23 7.73 5.11
CA ASP A 98 -19.59 9.07 5.60
C ASP A 98 -18.51 10.14 5.34
N TRP A 99 -17.23 9.77 5.48
CA TRP A 99 -16.11 10.67 5.22
C TRP A 99 -16.02 11.07 3.73
N LEU A 100 -16.32 10.16 2.80
CA LEU A 100 -16.26 10.40 1.36
C LEU A 100 -17.52 11.15 0.91
N GLN A 101 -18.68 10.78 1.44
CA GLN A 101 -19.93 11.50 1.22
C GLN A 101 -19.83 12.96 1.69
N ARG A 102 -19.24 13.20 2.87
CA ARG A 102 -19.04 14.55 3.40
C ARG A 102 -18.05 15.36 2.56
N ALA A 103 -17.00 14.73 2.05
CA ALA A 103 -16.06 15.37 1.13
C ALA A 103 -16.75 15.79 -0.17
N VAL A 104 -17.54 14.89 -0.78
CA VAL A 104 -18.31 15.18 -1.99
C VAL A 104 -19.34 16.28 -1.75
N ASN A 105 -20.04 16.24 -0.60
CA ASN A 105 -20.98 17.30 -0.22
C ASN A 105 -20.28 18.66 0.01
N ALA A 106 -19.01 18.64 0.44
CA ALA A 106 -18.16 19.82 0.54
C ALA A 106 -17.58 20.29 -0.81
N GLY A 107 -17.90 19.62 -1.93
CA GLY A 107 -17.45 19.96 -3.27
C GLY A 107 -16.09 19.37 -3.67
N GLN A 108 -15.54 18.43 -2.88
CA GLN A 108 -14.34 17.67 -3.27
C GLN A 108 -14.69 16.53 -4.23
N THR A 109 -13.79 16.24 -5.15
CA THR A 109 -13.96 15.11 -6.09
C THR A 109 -13.41 13.81 -5.48
N PRO A 110 -14.09 12.67 -5.66
CA PRO A 110 -13.62 11.39 -5.13
C PRO A 110 -12.25 10.99 -5.70
N GLU A 111 -11.92 11.43 -6.91
CA GLU A 111 -10.62 11.24 -7.56
C GLU A 111 -9.46 11.85 -6.78
N PHE A 112 -9.68 12.91 -5.99
CA PHE A 112 -8.67 13.49 -5.12
C PHE A 112 -8.20 12.49 -4.05
N TYR A 113 -9.11 11.63 -3.60
CA TYR A 113 -8.82 10.61 -2.62
C TYR A 113 -8.28 9.34 -3.26
N ARG A 114 -8.24 9.24 -4.60
CA ARG A 114 -7.82 8.01 -5.26
C ARG A 114 -6.33 7.74 -5.00
N VAL A 115 -6.01 6.57 -4.46
CA VAL A 115 -4.62 6.14 -4.29
C VAL A 115 -4.19 5.49 -5.60
N SER A 116 -3.26 6.14 -6.30
CA SER A 116 -2.66 5.63 -7.55
C SER A 116 -1.48 4.71 -7.28
#